data_AF-A0A1I9G6U3-F1
#
_entry.id   AF-A0A1I9G6U3-F1
#
_cell.length_a   1.000
_cell.length_b   1.000
_cell.length_c   1.000
_cell.angle_alpha   90.00
_cell.angle_beta   90.00
_cell.angle_gamma   90.00
#
_symmetry.space_group_name_H-M   'P 1'
#
loop_
_entity.id
_entity.type
_entity.pdbx_description
1 polymer ?
#
loop_
_entity_poly.entity_id
_entity_poly.type
_entity_poly.pdbx_seq_one_letter_code
_entity_poly.pdbx_strand_id
1 'polypeptide(L)' 'FKPFRFQPNLLKIEDVQISDLGEAEEVSITKDDTLILRGKGKPEDLEKRISMIEDELEQSTSEYEE' A
#
# COMPACT_ATOMS: atom_id res chain seq x y z
N PHE A 1 11.10 -11.33 8.55
CA PHE A 1 10.49 -10.19 7.84
C PHE A 1 10.14 -10.69 6.44
N LYS A 2 8.88 -11.06 6.17
CA LYS A 2 8.48 -11.55 4.84
C LYS A 2 8.18 -10.33 3.96
N PRO A 3 8.96 -10.06 2.90
CA PRO A 3 8.67 -8.96 2.00
C PRO A 3 7.36 -9.25 1.27
N PHE A 4 6.47 -8.27 1.22
CA PHE A 4 5.19 -8.31 0.51
C PHE A 4 5.44 -8.30 -1.01
N ARG A 5 5.99 -9.39 -1.55
CA ARG A 5 6.07 -9.64 -2.98
C ARG A 5 4.77 -10.31 -3.40
N PHE A 6 3.96 -9.61 -4.20
CA PHE A 6 2.75 -10.15 -4.81
C PHE A 6 3.16 -11.18 -5.88
N GLN A 7 3.54 -12.39 -5.43
CA GLN A 7 3.57 -13.57 -6.28
C GLN A 7 2.13 -14.09 -6.36
N PRO A 8 1.53 -14.21 -7.55
CA PRO A 8 0.12 -14.53 -7.73
C PRO A 8 -0.32 -15.88 -7.12
N ASN A 9 0.64 -16.71 -6.67
CA ASN A 9 0.39 -18.07 -6.18
C ASN A 9 0.95 -18.38 -4.77
N LEU A 10 1.39 -17.38 -3.98
CA LEU A 10 2.08 -17.66 -2.69
C LEU A 10 1.23 -17.36 -1.44
N LEU A 11 0.18 -16.55 -1.54
CA LEU A 11 -0.70 -16.22 -0.41
C LEU A 11 -2.13 -16.57 -0.80
N LYS A 12 -2.64 -17.66 -0.21
CA LYS A 12 -4.05 -17.98 -0.31
C LYS A 12 -4.80 -17.24 0.79
N ILE A 13 -6.04 -16.84 0.51
CA ILE A 13 -6.90 -16.16 1.49
C ILE A 13 -7.12 -17.04 2.73
N GLU A 14 -7.14 -18.37 2.56
CA GLU A 14 -7.26 -19.34 3.65
C GLU A 14 -6.06 -19.34 4.63
N ASP A 15 -4.89 -18.85 4.22
CA ASP A 15 -3.67 -18.84 5.03
C ASP A 15 -3.39 -17.49 5.71
N VAL A 16 -4.25 -16.48 5.51
CA VAL A 16 -4.06 -15.12 6.04
C VAL A 16 -4.28 -15.10 7.56
N GLN A 17 -3.32 -14.54 8.30
CA GLN A 17 -3.41 -14.36 9.74
C GLN A 17 -3.78 -12.90 10.07
N ILE A 18 -4.33 -12.67 11.28
CA ILE A 18 -4.65 -11.31 11.75
C ILE A 18 -3.42 -10.40 11.71
N SER A 19 -2.22 -10.94 11.94
CA SER A 19 -0.95 -10.20 11.88
C SER A 19 -0.55 -9.71 10.48
N ASP A 20 -1.18 -10.24 9.43
CA ASP A 20 -0.94 -9.78 8.05
C ASP A 20 -1.83 -8.59 7.68
N LEU A 21 -2.85 -8.30 8.50
CA LEU A 21 -3.77 -7.18 8.28
C LEU A 21 -3.20 -5.88 8.86
N GLY A 22 -3.49 -4.77 8.17
CA GLY A 22 -3.15 -3.42 8.66
C GLY A 22 -4.13 -2.93 9.72
N GLU A 23 -3.68 -1.96 10.53
CA GLU A 23 -4.49 -1.30 11.54
C GLU A 23 -4.66 0.20 11.24
N ALA A 24 -5.86 0.72 11.51
CA ALA A 24 -6.16 2.14 11.51
C ALA A 24 -7.04 2.48 12.71
N GLU A 25 -7.00 3.73 13.16
CA GLU A 25 -7.83 4.15 14.29
C GLU A 25 -9.30 4.31 13.89
N GLU A 26 -9.54 4.82 12.68
CA GLU A 26 -10.89 5.12 12.21
C GLU A 26 -10.99 4.88 10.70
N VAL A 27 -12.09 4.24 10.29
CA VAL A 27 -12.40 3.99 8.88
C VAL A 27 -13.83 4.43 8.62
N SER A 28 -14.02 5.36 7.69
CA SER A 28 -15.33 5.87 7.27
C SER A 28 -15.58 5.48 5.82
N ILE A 29 -16.73 4.86 5.55
CA ILE A 29 -17.11 4.38 4.24
C ILE A 29 -18.41 5.08 3.82
N THR A 30 -18.39 5.76 2.68
CA THR A 30 -19.56 6.35 2.04
C THR A 30 -19.88 5.59 0.75
N LYS A 31 -20.91 6.02 0.01
CA LYS A 31 -21.25 5.41 -1.28
C LYS A 31 -20.12 5.58 -2.31
N ASP A 32 -19.43 6.71 -2.24
CA ASP A 32 -18.48 7.15 -3.28
C ASP A 32 -17.03 7.02 -2.79
N ASP A 33 -16.79 7.13 -1.48
CA ASP A 33 -15.44 7.25 -0.91
C ASP A 33 -15.20 6.32 0.28
N THR A 34 -13.92 6.02 0.51
CA THR A 34 -13.44 5.38 1.74
C THR A 34 -12.29 6.19 2.32
N LEU A 35 -12.42 6.57 3.58
CA LEU A 35 -11.43 7.32 4.32
C LEU A 35 -10.82 6.43 5.40
N ILE A 36 -9.50 6.26 5.37
CA ILE A 36 -8.73 5.55 6.38
C ILE A 36 -7.93 6.59 7.16
N LEU A 37 -8.30 6.81 8.41
CA LEU A 37 -7.73 7.87 9.25
C LEU A 37 -6.79 7.26 10.29
N ARG A 38 -5.63 7.90 10.47
CA ARG A 38 -4.64 7.56 11.51
C ARG A 38 -4.22 6.08 11.43
N GLY A 39 -3.70 5.68 10.27
CA GLY A 39 -3.11 4.35 10.06
C GLY A 39 -1.90 4.12 10.97
N LYS A 40 -1.73 2.89 11.47
CA LYS A 40 -0.65 2.51 12.39
C LYS A 40 0.57 1.89 11.70
N GLY A 41 0.83 2.30 10.46
CA GLY A 41 2.05 1.91 9.75
C GLY A 41 3.30 2.48 10.42
N LYS A 42 4.45 1.85 10.21
CA LYS A 42 5.72 2.40 10.70
C LYS A 42 6.08 3.68 9.91
N PRO A 43 6.46 4.78 10.56
CA PRO A 43 6.81 6.02 9.88
C PRO A 43 7.91 5.85 8.81
N GLU A 44 8.94 5.07 9.11
CA GLU A 44 10.06 4.78 8.20
C GLU A 44 9.59 4.09 6.90
N ASP A 45 8.63 3.15 7.00
CA ASP A 45 8.08 2.44 5.85
C ASP A 45 7.20 3.38 5.00
N LEU A 46 6.50 4.33 5.63
CA LEU A 46 5.69 5.35 4.96
C LEU A 46 6.57 6.32 4.17
N GLU A 47 7.60 6.89 4.80
CA GLU A 47 8.54 7.81 4.15
C GLU A 47 9.23 7.15 2.96
N LYS A 48 9.68 5.90 3.13
CA LYS A 48 10.24 5.12 2.05
C LYS A 48 9.26 4.92 0.91
N ARG A 49 7.99 4.66 1.21
CA ARG A 49 6.96 4.46 0.17
C ARG A 49 6.66 5.76 -0.58
N ILE A 50 6.64 6.90 0.12
CA ILE A 50 6.46 8.23 -0.50
C ILE A 50 7.61 8.50 -1.48
N SER A 51 8.86 8.39 -1.02
CA SER A 51 10.04 8.61 -1.87
C SER A 51 10.06 7.67 -3.08
N MET A 52 9.71 6.39 -2.91
CA MET A 52 9.61 5.47 -4.06
C MET A 52 8.60 5.92 -5.12
N ILE A 53 7.47 6.52 -4.71
CA ILE A 53 6.44 7.02 -5.63
C ILE A 53 6.90 8.32 -6.29
N GLU A 54 7.56 9.20 -5.54
CA GLU A 54 8.16 10.43 -6.08
C GLU A 54 9.21 10.11 -7.15
N ASP A 55 10.12 9.15 -6.87
CA ASP A 55 11.11 8.67 -7.82
C ASP A 55 10.46 8.07 -9.08
N GLU A 56 9.37 7.30 -8.92
CA GLU A 56 8.62 6.70 -10.02
C GLU A 56 7.91 7.77 -10.89
N LEU A 57 7.42 8.84 -10.28
CA LEU A 57 6.83 9.99 -10.99
C LEU A 57 7.89 10.74 -11.82
N GLU A 58 9.08 10.95 -11.27
CA GLU A 58 10.19 11.59 -11.99
C GLU A 58 10.70 10.74 -13.15
N GLN A 59 10.72 9.42 -12.98
CA GLN A 59 11.10 8.46 -14.03
C GLN A 59 10.00 8.24 -15.07
N SER A 60 8.77 8.65 -14.78
CA SER A 60 7.66 8.67 -15.74
C SER A 60 7.80 9.83 -16.74
N THR A 61 8.95 9.93 -17.41
CA THR A 61 9.06 10.69 -18.65
C THR A 61 8.33 9.89 -19.72
N SER A 62 7.09 10.32 -20.01
CA SER A 62 6.31 9.91 -21.17
C SER A 62 7.10 10.15 -22.46
N GLU A 63 7.97 9.22 -22.82
CA GLU A 63 8.42 9.01 -24.20
C GLU A 63 7.49 7.92 -24.77
N TYR A 64 6.77 8.25 -25.86
CA TYR A 64 5.70 7.48 -26.51
C TYR A 64 4.35 7.58 -25.77
N GLU A 65 3.32 8.31 -26.21
CA GLU A 65 2.82 8.57 -27.57
C GLU A 65 2.13 9.96 -27.66
N GLU A 66 2.59 10.81 -28.59
CA GLU A 66 1.72 11.73 -29.37
C GLU A 66 1.12 10.95 -30.56
#